data_AF-A0A6A1UWX9-F1
#
_entry.id   AF-A0A6A1UWX9-F1
#
_cell.length_a   1.000
_cell.length_b   1.000
_cell.length_c   1.000
_cell.angle_alpha   90.00
_cell.angle_beta   90.00
_cell.angle_gamma   90.00
#
_symmetry.space_group_name_H-M   'P 1'
#
loop_
_entity.id
_entity.type
_entity.pdbx_description
1 polymer ?
#
loop_
_entity_poly.entity_id
_entity_poly.type
_entity_poly.pdbx_seq_one_letter_code
_entity_poly.pdbx_strand_id
1 'polypeptide(L)'
;MTMATLHVSFQKLSVFYMLPCFFFFQLCFCFNPKHLNLSTVGIHWSSAGATWYGSPDGAGSDGGACGYGNAVSQTPFSSLVTGIGSNPNYLAVVVEYEEGDGDLAGVDVKESSTGSDEWRAMQQSWGAVWKLDAGLQSHRLLLPSQVFGLPHPLFYPCQNPKPIPHTCNYPIQSTRSRGGIPQLRALATEAVPAPAPTMVKAITVHEHGGPEVLKWEDVEIGEPKEGEIRVKNKAIGLNFIDVYFRKGVYKPPALPFTPGMEAAGVVTAVGPGLTGKQVGDLVAYAGAPMGSYAEEQILPADKVVPVPSSIDPITAAAIMLKGMTAQFLLRRCFKVEPGHTILVQAAAGGVGSLLSQWASALGATVIGTVSTEEKAAQAKDDGCHHVIIYKEEDFVARVNEITSGNGVDVVYDSVGKDTFQGSLACLKTRGYMVSFGQSSGTPDPVPLSALAVKSLFLTRPTLMQYSTTRDELLESAGEVFGNVASGALRVRVNHTYPLSLAAQAQADLESRKTSGSVVLIP
;
A
#
# COMPACT_ATOMS: atom_id res chain seq x y z
N MET A 1 1.70 11.61 32.47
CA MET A 1 1.15 12.13 31.19
C MET A 1 0.65 13.52 31.46
N THR A 2 1.22 14.52 30.80
CA THR A 2 0.69 15.90 30.81
C THR A 2 -0.53 15.94 29.88
N MET A 3 -1.60 16.62 30.26
CA MET A 3 -2.72 16.92 29.37
C MET A 3 -2.61 18.38 28.93
N ALA A 4 -2.61 18.61 27.61
CA ALA A 4 -2.76 19.94 27.03
C ALA A 4 -4.26 20.20 26.75
N THR A 5 -4.75 21.37 27.16
CA THR A 5 -6.16 21.79 26.99
C THR A 5 -6.17 23.25 26.57
N LEU A 6 -7.02 23.63 25.61
CA LEU A 6 -7.06 24.99 25.06
C LEU A 6 -8.17 25.84 25.69
N HIS A 7 -7.92 27.14 25.88
CA HIS A 7 -8.89 28.11 26.35
C HIS A 7 -8.92 29.38 25.48
N VAL A 8 -10.09 30.00 25.39
CA VAL A 8 -10.39 31.16 24.54
C VAL A 8 -10.89 32.29 25.43
N SER A 9 -10.52 33.54 25.12
CA SER A 9 -10.88 34.72 25.91
C SER A 9 -11.66 35.74 25.08
N PHE A 10 -12.60 36.42 25.73
CA PHE A 10 -13.51 37.39 25.11
C PHE A 10 -13.46 38.73 25.85
N GLN A 11 -13.20 39.81 25.12
CA GLN A 11 -13.37 41.17 25.63
C GLN A 11 -14.74 41.73 25.25
N LYS A 12 -15.39 42.43 26.18
CA LYS A 12 -16.58 43.22 25.88
C LYS A 12 -16.15 44.56 25.26
N LEU A 13 -16.74 44.92 24.13
CA LEU A 13 -16.75 46.32 23.70
C LEU A 13 -17.64 47.15 24.64
N SER A 14 -17.31 48.44 24.77
CA SER A 14 -18.07 49.39 25.58
C SER A 14 -19.35 49.82 24.86
N VAL A 15 -20.48 49.80 25.58
CA VAL A 15 -21.79 50.21 25.04
C VAL A 15 -21.87 51.73 24.93
N PHE A 16 -22.07 52.29 23.73
CA PHE A 16 -22.64 53.63 23.54
C PHE A 16 -23.29 53.82 22.15
N TYR A 17 -24.38 54.60 22.12
CA TYR A 17 -25.15 55.10 20.95
C TYR A 17 -26.16 54.20 20.19
N MET A 18 -27.36 54.08 20.80
CA MET A 18 -28.70 54.43 20.22
C MET A 18 -29.30 53.65 19.02
N LEU A 19 -30.39 52.90 19.32
CA LEU A 19 -31.79 53.00 18.81
C LEU A 19 -32.11 53.63 17.42
N PRO A 20 -33.27 53.29 16.78
CA PRO A 20 -34.00 52.00 16.74
C PRO A 20 -34.73 51.68 15.39
N CYS A 21 -34.97 50.39 15.05
CA CYS A 21 -36.10 49.90 14.21
C CYS A 21 -36.14 48.35 14.27
N PHE A 22 -37.12 47.68 14.89
CA PHE A 22 -38.52 47.40 14.52
C PHE A 22 -38.77 46.26 13.49
N PHE A 23 -39.45 45.21 14.02
CA PHE A 23 -40.40 44.28 13.38
C PHE A 23 -39.98 42.94 12.70
N PHE A 24 -40.85 41.95 12.96
CA PHE A 24 -41.11 40.64 12.32
C PHE A 24 -40.16 39.42 12.47
N PHE A 25 -40.25 38.81 13.65
CA PHE A 25 -40.77 37.43 13.88
C PHE A 25 -40.28 36.21 13.06
N GLN A 26 -39.78 35.23 13.84
CA GLN A 26 -40.13 33.80 13.87
C GLN A 26 -39.21 32.75 13.23
N LEU A 27 -38.68 31.91 14.13
CA LEU A 27 -37.89 30.70 13.94
C LEU A 27 -38.58 29.62 13.09
N CYS A 28 -37.77 28.79 12.43
CA CYS A 28 -38.08 27.38 12.16
C CYS A 28 -36.86 26.49 12.47
N PHE A 29 -36.68 26.11 13.75
CA PHE A 29 -35.73 25.06 14.15
C PHE A 29 -36.38 23.67 14.04
N CYS A 30 -35.79 22.76 13.25
CA CYS A 30 -36.13 21.33 13.25
C CYS A 30 -34.87 20.47 13.03
N PHE A 31 -34.19 20.11 14.12
CA PHE A 31 -33.19 19.02 14.11
C PHE A 31 -33.35 18.13 15.35
N ASN A 32 -33.18 16.82 15.15
CA ASN A 32 -33.22 15.81 16.20
C ASN A 32 -31.75 15.51 16.62
N PRO A 33 -31.40 15.48 17.93
CA PRO A 33 -30.03 15.85 18.33
C PRO A 33 -29.04 14.69 18.46
N LYS A 34 -27.79 14.93 18.05
CA LYS A 34 -26.58 14.19 18.48
C LYS A 34 -25.30 15.06 18.59
N HIS A 35 -25.44 16.38 18.75
CA HIS A 35 -24.31 17.29 19.00
C HIS A 35 -24.34 17.82 20.44
N LEU A 36 -23.17 18.11 21.00
CA LEU A 36 -23.06 18.70 22.35
C LEU A 36 -23.65 20.10 22.33
N ASN A 37 -24.62 20.34 23.21
CA ASN A 37 -25.17 21.68 23.37
C ASN A 37 -24.31 22.48 24.38
N LEU A 38 -23.56 23.46 23.88
CA LEU A 38 -22.82 24.45 24.68
C LEU A 38 -23.56 25.80 24.77
N SER A 39 -24.90 25.81 24.62
CA SER A 39 -25.75 27.01 24.78
C SER A 39 -25.91 27.47 26.25
N THR A 40 -24.80 27.62 26.99
CA THR A 40 -24.74 28.31 28.28
C THR A 40 -23.48 29.15 28.37
N VAL A 41 -23.62 30.40 28.83
CA VAL A 41 -22.47 31.26 29.20
C VAL A 41 -21.90 30.75 30.52
N GLY A 42 -21.17 29.65 30.45
CA GLY A 42 -20.53 28.98 31.58
C GLY A 42 -19.25 29.71 31.99
N ILE A 43 -19.21 30.23 33.22
CA ILE A 43 -18.00 30.81 33.83
C ILE A 43 -17.06 29.73 34.40
N HIS A 44 -17.18 28.49 33.93
CA HIS A 44 -16.49 27.30 34.44
C HIS A 44 -16.01 26.41 33.30
N TRP A 45 -14.86 25.76 33.52
CA TRP A 45 -14.07 25.08 32.49
C TRP A 45 -14.64 23.70 32.10
N SER A 46 -14.34 23.26 30.87
CA SER A 46 -14.61 21.90 30.37
C SER A 46 -13.51 21.43 29.43
N SER A 47 -13.18 20.13 29.46
CA SER A 47 -12.18 19.52 28.58
C SER A 47 -12.67 19.37 27.15
N ALA A 48 -11.83 19.68 26.16
CA ALA A 48 -12.06 19.42 24.74
C ALA A 48 -10.96 18.51 24.18
N GLY A 49 -11.33 17.54 23.33
CA GLY A 49 -10.38 16.66 22.66
C GLY A 49 -9.99 17.18 21.28
N ALA A 50 -8.71 17.06 20.94
CA ALA A 50 -8.16 17.37 19.62
C ALA A 50 -7.45 16.13 19.03
N THR A 51 -7.34 16.06 17.71
CA THR A 51 -6.61 15.01 16.99
C THR A 51 -5.69 15.67 15.96
N TRP A 52 -4.46 15.16 15.84
CA TRP A 52 -3.38 15.73 15.06
C TRP A 52 -2.84 14.72 14.04
N TYR A 53 -2.28 15.21 12.94
CA TYR A 53 -1.72 14.39 11.86
C TYR A 53 -0.38 14.98 11.37
N GLY A 54 0.68 14.17 11.44
CA GLY A 54 2.01 14.52 10.94
C GLY A 54 3.07 13.50 11.34
N SER A 55 4.32 13.71 10.92
CA SER A 55 5.45 12.85 11.31
C SER A 55 5.83 13.02 12.78
N PRO A 56 6.10 11.95 13.55
CA PRO A 56 6.51 12.04 14.97
C PRO A 56 7.68 13.01 15.22
N ASP A 57 8.64 13.05 14.30
CA ASP A 57 9.94 13.72 14.49
C ASP A 57 9.92 15.24 14.18
N GLY A 58 8.79 15.78 13.72
CA GLY A 58 8.55 17.23 13.62
C GLY A 58 9.41 18.03 12.63
N ALA A 59 10.26 17.38 11.82
CA ALA A 59 11.22 18.03 10.94
C ALA A 59 10.73 18.15 9.47
N GLY A 60 9.88 19.14 9.20
CA GLY A 60 9.52 19.56 7.85
C GLY A 60 9.31 21.08 7.80
N SER A 61 9.77 21.74 6.73
CA SER A 61 9.66 23.21 6.57
C SER A 61 8.22 23.70 6.37
N ASP A 62 7.35 22.80 5.93
CA ASP A 62 6.04 23.12 5.37
C ASP A 62 4.97 22.68 6.39
N GLY A 63 4.49 23.64 7.18
CA GLY A 63 3.72 23.37 8.40
C GLY A 63 2.41 22.62 8.17
N GLY A 64 2.25 21.47 8.83
CA GLY A 64 1.06 20.62 8.74
C GLY A 64 -0.22 21.29 9.24
N ALA A 65 -1.35 20.96 8.59
CA ALA A 65 -2.68 21.45 8.93
C ALA A 65 -3.43 20.53 9.91
N CYS A 66 -4.43 21.06 10.60
CA CYS A 66 -5.32 20.33 11.52
C CYS A 66 -6.77 20.74 11.26
N GLY A 67 -7.71 19.81 11.40
CA GLY A 67 -9.14 20.07 11.13
C GLY A 67 -10.04 18.97 11.70
N TYR A 68 -11.33 19.29 11.84
CA TYR A 68 -12.30 18.42 12.51
C TYR A 68 -13.14 17.61 11.50
N GLY A 69 -13.05 16.28 11.57
CA GLY A 69 -13.92 15.35 10.84
C GLY A 69 -13.99 15.57 9.31
N ASN A 70 -15.21 15.56 8.77
CA ASN A 70 -15.52 15.41 7.34
C ASN A 70 -15.04 16.55 6.44
N ALA A 71 -14.50 17.65 6.98
CA ALA A 71 -14.02 18.78 6.19
C ALA A 71 -12.64 18.53 5.55
N VAL A 72 -11.80 17.67 6.15
CA VAL A 72 -10.39 17.49 5.75
C VAL A 72 -10.26 16.78 4.39
N SER A 73 -11.27 16.03 3.96
CA SER A 73 -11.32 15.39 2.63
C SER A 73 -11.65 16.34 1.48
N GLN A 74 -11.96 17.62 1.77
CA GLN A 74 -12.23 18.64 0.75
C GLN A 74 -11.07 19.63 0.57
N THR A 75 -10.94 20.15 -0.65
CA THR A 75 -9.93 21.13 -1.05
C THR A 75 -10.11 22.42 -0.24
N PRO A 76 -9.03 23.05 0.30
CA PRO A 76 -7.61 22.79 0.05
C PRO A 76 -6.92 21.84 1.04
N PHE A 77 -7.63 21.26 2.00
CA PHE A 77 -7.01 20.51 3.10
C PHE A 77 -6.44 19.15 2.66
N SER A 78 -7.15 18.45 1.77
CA SER A 78 -6.71 17.16 1.23
C SER A 78 -5.38 17.21 0.46
N SER A 79 -5.04 18.37 -0.12
CA SER A 79 -3.79 18.61 -0.86
C SER A 79 -2.55 18.92 0.01
N LEU A 80 -2.67 18.92 1.35
CA LEU A 80 -1.60 19.30 2.29
C LEU A 80 -1.18 18.16 3.24
N VAL A 81 -1.62 16.92 2.99
CA VAL A 81 -1.36 15.76 3.86
C VAL A 81 -0.18 14.94 3.31
N THR A 82 0.92 14.89 4.07
CA THR A 82 2.17 14.20 3.68
C THR A 82 2.55 13.00 4.55
N GLY A 83 1.79 12.70 5.59
CA GLY A 83 2.02 11.53 6.45
C GLY A 83 1.06 11.44 7.64
N ILE A 84 1.02 10.28 8.30
CA ILE A 84 0.17 10.00 9.47
C ILE A 84 1.04 9.55 10.64
N GLY A 85 0.78 10.11 11.83
CA GLY A 85 1.49 9.82 13.07
C GLY A 85 0.92 10.68 14.21
N SER A 86 1.33 10.39 15.45
CA SER A 86 0.85 11.09 16.64
C SER A 86 2.01 11.70 17.42
N ASN A 87 1.88 12.98 17.79
CA ASN A 87 2.86 13.70 18.60
C ASN A 87 2.14 14.41 19.77
N PRO A 88 2.53 14.18 21.03
CA PRO A 88 1.82 14.71 22.21
C PRO A 88 2.09 16.20 22.48
N ASN A 89 3.01 16.84 21.74
CA ASN A 89 3.46 18.22 21.99
C ASN A 89 2.78 19.27 21.09
N TYR A 90 1.84 18.85 20.21
CA TYR A 90 1.11 19.73 19.30
C TYR A 90 -0.37 19.79 19.64
N LEU A 91 -0.95 21.00 19.58
CA LEU A 91 -2.36 21.26 19.86
C LEU A 91 -2.92 22.22 18.82
N ALA A 92 -4.11 21.92 18.29
CA ALA A 92 -4.85 22.77 17.38
C ALA A 92 -6.34 22.69 17.71
N VAL A 93 -7.04 23.83 17.64
CA VAL A 93 -8.48 23.94 17.89
C VAL A 93 -9.10 24.89 16.88
N VAL A 94 -10.28 24.51 16.38
CA VAL A 94 -11.17 25.35 15.59
C VAL A 94 -12.24 25.89 16.53
N VAL A 95 -12.56 27.19 16.43
CA VAL A 95 -13.61 27.84 17.20
C VAL A 95 -14.68 28.29 16.21
N GLU A 96 -15.84 27.65 16.24
CA GLU A 96 -17.04 28.06 15.51
C GLU A 96 -17.94 28.91 16.41
N TYR A 97 -18.75 29.77 15.77
CA TYR A 97 -19.69 30.67 16.44
C TYR A 97 -21.12 30.42 15.95
N GLU A 98 -22.04 30.16 16.86
CA GLU A 98 -23.47 30.33 16.60
C GLU A 98 -23.84 31.80 16.86
N GLU A 99 -24.02 32.57 15.77
CA GLU A 99 -24.62 33.91 15.69
C GLU A 99 -24.21 34.93 16.79
N GLY A 100 -23.03 35.55 16.64
CA GLY A 100 -22.63 36.70 17.47
C GLY A 100 -21.57 37.59 16.84
N ASP A 101 -21.77 38.91 16.91
CA ASP A 101 -20.93 39.99 16.36
C ASP A 101 -19.72 40.34 17.25
N GLY A 102 -19.11 39.34 17.89
CA GLY A 102 -17.99 39.51 18.81
C GLY A 102 -16.62 39.21 18.18
N ASP A 103 -15.73 40.20 18.15
CA ASP A 103 -14.34 40.00 17.71
C ASP A 103 -13.51 39.15 18.70
N LEU A 104 -12.72 38.22 18.15
CA LEU A 104 -11.80 37.38 18.90
C LEU A 104 -10.54 38.16 19.30
N ALA A 105 -10.55 38.73 20.51
CA ALA A 105 -9.44 39.55 21.03
C ALA A 105 -8.12 38.78 21.27
N GLY A 106 -8.17 37.46 21.48
CA GLY A 106 -6.98 36.62 21.64
C GLY A 106 -7.23 35.20 22.16
N VAL A 107 -6.22 34.34 22.05
CA VAL A 107 -6.23 32.95 22.51
C VAL A 107 -4.92 32.66 23.26
N ASP A 108 -5.03 32.20 24.51
CA ASP A 108 -3.89 31.84 25.37
C ASP A 108 -3.79 30.32 25.48
N VAL A 109 -2.58 29.75 25.29
CA VAL A 109 -2.33 28.32 25.56
C VAL A 109 -1.64 28.16 26.92
N LYS A 110 -2.23 27.34 27.79
CA LYS A 110 -1.82 27.16 29.20
C LYS A 110 -1.76 25.69 29.57
N GLU A 111 -0.85 25.38 30.48
CA GLU A 111 -0.66 24.05 31.07
C GLU A 111 -0.94 24.06 32.58
N SER A 112 -1.29 22.90 33.12
CA SER A 112 -1.34 22.62 34.55
C SER A 112 -0.72 21.26 34.83
N SER A 113 -0.06 21.13 35.98
CA SER A 113 0.39 19.84 36.47
C SER A 113 -0.79 19.00 36.99
N THR A 114 -0.82 17.71 36.64
CA THR A 114 -1.91 16.79 37.05
C THR A 114 -2.11 16.79 38.56
N GLY A 115 -3.27 17.27 39.01
CA GLY A 115 -3.63 17.38 40.43
C GLY A 115 -3.56 18.80 41.01
N SER A 116 -3.32 19.85 40.21
CA SER A 116 -3.35 21.25 40.65
C SER A 116 -4.33 22.13 39.86
N ASP A 117 -4.98 23.07 40.53
CA ASP A 117 -5.85 24.09 39.91
C ASP A 117 -5.07 25.35 39.44
N GLU A 118 -3.73 25.38 39.56
CA GLU A 118 -2.90 26.45 39.01
C GLU A 118 -2.60 26.24 37.53
N TRP A 119 -2.89 27.25 36.72
CA TRP A 119 -2.65 27.26 35.27
C TRP A 119 -1.56 28.25 34.89
N ARG A 120 -0.59 27.82 34.07
CA ARG A 120 0.61 28.57 33.70
C ARG A 120 0.73 28.66 32.17
N ALA A 121 1.29 29.75 31.65
CA ALA A 121 1.47 29.93 30.20
C ALA A 121 2.57 28.99 29.67
N MET A 122 2.25 28.21 28.63
CA MET A 122 3.21 27.24 28.06
C MET A 122 4.46 27.96 27.53
N GLN A 123 5.63 27.57 28.03
CA GLN A 123 6.91 28.20 27.65
C GLN A 123 7.40 27.80 26.25
N GLN A 124 6.92 26.66 25.73
CA GLN A 124 7.25 26.17 24.39
C GLN A 124 6.01 25.53 23.75
N SER A 125 5.57 26.06 22.61
CA SER A 125 4.57 25.45 21.74
C SER A 125 4.73 25.97 20.32
N TRP A 126 4.53 25.09 19.33
CA TRP A 126 4.41 25.46 17.91
C TRP A 126 2.99 25.10 17.46
N GLY A 127 2.27 26.03 16.84
CA GLY A 127 0.88 25.83 16.45
C GLY A 127 0.33 27.01 15.65
N ALA A 128 -0.92 26.89 15.19
CA ALA A 128 -1.62 27.93 14.45
C ALA A 128 -3.11 27.93 14.83
N VAL A 129 -3.67 29.14 15.00
CA VAL A 129 -5.10 29.35 15.26
C VAL A 129 -5.74 29.90 13.99
N TRP A 130 -6.91 29.37 13.63
CA TRP A 130 -7.64 29.76 12.44
C TRP A 130 -9.06 30.18 12.82
N LYS A 131 -9.52 31.32 12.29
CA LYS A 131 -10.92 31.73 12.37
C LYS A 131 -11.65 31.22 11.12
N LEU A 132 -12.83 30.64 11.31
CA LEU A 132 -13.73 30.26 10.22
C LEU A 132 -14.96 31.17 10.27
N ASP A 133 -15.03 32.17 9.39
CA ASP A 133 -16.23 32.98 9.21
C ASP A 133 -17.19 32.28 8.25
N ALA A 134 -18.43 32.07 8.68
CA ALA A 134 -19.44 31.31 7.96
C ALA A 134 -20.01 32.07 6.74
N GLY A 135 -19.21 32.24 5.69
CA GLY A 135 -19.68 32.79 4.41
C GLY A 135 -18.62 33.11 3.35
N LEU A 136 -17.34 33.29 3.71
CA LEU A 136 -16.26 33.65 2.79
C LEU A 136 -14.94 32.93 3.13
N GLN A 137 -13.91 33.10 2.29
CA GLN A 137 -12.64 32.35 2.39
C GLN A 137 -11.92 32.55 3.73
N SER A 138 -11.24 31.50 4.18
CA SER A 138 -10.50 31.48 5.45
C SER A 138 -9.26 32.40 5.41
N HIS A 139 -9.03 33.08 6.53
CA HIS A 139 -7.86 33.93 6.73
C HIS A 139 -6.99 33.39 7.87
N ARG A 140 -5.67 33.36 7.64
CA ARG A 140 -4.68 32.91 8.63
C ARG A 140 -4.46 34.01 9.65
N LEU A 141 -4.93 33.81 10.89
CA LEU A 141 -4.51 34.66 12.01
C LEU A 141 -3.06 34.31 12.35
N LEU A 142 -2.16 35.28 12.19
CA LEU A 142 -0.78 35.15 12.63
C LEU A 142 -0.72 35.30 14.15
N LEU A 143 -0.26 34.26 14.84
CA LEU A 143 0.28 34.42 16.19
C LEU A 143 1.47 35.39 16.14
N PRO A 144 1.73 36.20 17.19
CA PRO A 144 2.76 37.23 17.18
C PRO A 144 4.17 36.65 17.25
N SER A 145 4.68 36.15 16.13
CA SER A 145 6.13 36.08 15.89
C SER A 145 6.71 37.49 15.82
N GLN A 146 7.96 37.66 16.27
CA GLN A 146 8.57 38.98 16.37
C GLN A 146 8.95 39.54 14.99
N VAL A 147 8.09 40.44 14.49
CA VAL A 147 8.34 41.58 13.58
C VAL A 147 9.58 41.51 12.68
N PHE A 148 9.37 41.44 11.35
CA PHE A 148 10.15 42.22 10.35
C PHE A 148 9.40 42.38 9.00
N GLY A 149 8.67 43.50 8.81
CA GLY A 149 8.56 44.24 7.52
C GLY A 149 7.57 43.84 6.39
N LEU A 150 6.34 44.42 6.41
CA LEU A 150 5.60 45.16 5.31
C LEU A 150 5.42 44.55 3.87
N PRO A 151 4.41 44.98 3.04
CA PRO A 151 2.95 45.17 3.26
C PRO A 151 2.01 44.62 2.11
N HIS A 152 0.69 44.88 2.24
CA HIS A 152 -0.53 44.46 1.43
C HIS A 152 -0.74 45.10 0.02
N PRO A 153 -1.85 44.90 -0.79
CA PRO A 153 -3.27 44.45 -0.57
C PRO A 153 -3.84 43.45 -1.67
N LEU A 154 -5.13 43.27 -2.13
CA LEU A 154 -6.54 43.74 -1.95
C LEU A 154 -7.56 42.81 -2.73
N PHE A 155 -8.88 42.72 -2.37
CA PHE A 155 -10.14 42.69 -3.20
C PHE A 155 -11.38 41.88 -2.66
N TYR A 156 -12.59 42.06 -3.26
CA TYR A 156 -13.96 41.82 -2.69
C TYR A 156 -14.98 40.99 -3.57
N PRO A 157 -16.15 40.50 -3.04
CA PRO A 157 -17.09 39.54 -3.71
C PRO A 157 -18.63 39.87 -3.73
N CYS A 158 -19.48 39.01 -4.35
CA CYS A 158 -20.99 38.97 -4.34
C CYS A 158 -21.57 37.73 -5.12
N GLN A 159 -22.83 37.23 -5.08
CA GLN A 159 -24.03 37.34 -4.19
C GLN A 159 -24.99 36.09 -4.33
N ASN A 160 -26.35 36.17 -4.21
CA ASN A 160 -27.28 35.03 -3.86
C ASN A 160 -28.68 34.95 -4.62
N PRO A 161 -29.86 34.46 -4.09
CA PRO A 161 -30.53 33.11 -4.23
C PRO A 161 -32.03 33.05 -4.76
N LYS A 162 -32.72 31.85 -4.78
CA LYS A 162 -34.13 31.60 -4.25
C LYS A 162 -34.80 30.17 -4.46
N PRO A 163 -35.77 29.71 -3.58
CA PRO A 163 -36.54 28.42 -3.68
C PRO A 163 -38.10 28.48 -3.40
N ILE A 164 -38.85 27.34 -3.38
CA ILE A 164 -40.30 27.17 -2.99
C ILE A 164 -40.61 25.78 -2.29
N PRO A 165 -41.59 25.60 -1.34
CA PRO A 165 -41.80 24.38 -0.49
C PRO A 165 -43.25 23.78 -0.37
N HIS A 166 -43.47 22.70 0.44
CA HIS A 166 -44.77 22.24 1.04
C HIS A 166 -44.61 21.29 2.28
N THR A 167 -45.68 20.96 3.04
CA THR A 167 -45.66 20.46 4.47
C THR A 167 -46.81 19.52 4.93
N CYS A 168 -46.65 18.73 6.02
CA CYS A 168 -47.76 18.17 6.86
C CYS A 168 -47.30 17.76 8.31
N ASN A 169 -48.20 17.46 9.27
CA ASN A 169 -47.93 17.44 10.74
C ASN A 169 -48.95 16.63 11.63
N TYR A 170 -48.58 16.11 12.83
CA TYR A 170 -49.47 15.67 13.97
C TYR A 170 -48.69 15.24 15.28
N PRO A 171 -49.31 15.03 16.48
CA PRO A 171 -48.66 15.20 17.81
C PRO A 171 -48.74 14.02 18.83
N ILE A 172 -48.24 14.21 20.08
CA ILE A 172 -48.10 13.20 21.17
C ILE A 172 -48.60 13.74 22.55
N GLN A 173 -49.03 12.85 23.48
CA GLN A 173 -49.40 13.14 24.88
C GLN A 173 -48.43 12.50 25.91
N SER A 174 -48.50 12.93 27.19
CA SER A 174 -47.56 12.52 28.27
C SER A 174 -48.24 12.13 29.59
N THR A 175 -47.65 11.20 30.35
CA THR A 175 -48.01 10.90 31.75
C THR A 175 -46.76 10.71 32.65
N ARG A 176 -46.93 10.81 33.98
CA ARG A 176 -45.86 10.71 35.00
C ARG A 176 -46.07 9.50 35.93
N SER A 177 -44.98 8.97 36.48
CA SER A 177 -44.98 8.16 37.71
C SER A 177 -43.76 8.51 38.60
N ARG A 178 -43.66 7.96 39.82
CA ARG A 178 -42.67 8.34 40.85
C ARG A 178 -41.83 7.14 41.32
N GLY A 179 -40.57 7.42 41.67
CA GLY A 179 -39.94 6.93 42.91
C GLY A 179 -39.41 5.49 42.92
N GLY A 180 -38.11 5.33 42.71
CA GLY A 180 -37.35 4.12 43.04
C GLY A 180 -35.87 4.33 42.77
N ILE A 181 -34.98 3.85 43.65
CA ILE A 181 -33.53 3.86 43.41
C ILE A 181 -33.18 2.61 42.60
N PRO A 182 -32.63 2.72 41.37
CA PRO A 182 -32.22 1.55 40.60
C PRO A 182 -30.89 1.03 41.12
N GLN A 183 -30.85 -0.23 41.58
CA GLN A 183 -29.60 -0.96 41.66
C GLN A 183 -29.13 -1.26 40.23
N LEU A 184 -27.93 -0.81 39.85
CA LEU A 184 -27.29 -1.30 38.62
C LEU A 184 -26.91 -2.77 38.83
N ARG A 185 -27.77 -3.68 38.37
CA ARG A 185 -27.29 -5.00 37.93
C ARG A 185 -26.50 -4.76 36.64
N ALA A 186 -25.21 -5.08 36.66
CA ALA A 186 -24.47 -5.25 35.43
C ALA A 186 -25.14 -6.39 34.64
N LEU A 187 -25.75 -6.07 33.51
CA LEU A 187 -26.05 -7.07 32.50
C LEU A 187 -24.70 -7.56 32.00
N ALA A 188 -24.33 -8.80 32.35
CA ALA A 188 -23.26 -9.50 31.67
C ALA A 188 -23.65 -9.56 30.19
N THR A 189 -22.89 -8.88 29.35
CA THR A 189 -22.94 -9.09 27.91
C THR A 189 -22.49 -10.52 27.67
N GLU A 190 -23.43 -11.41 27.38
CA GLU A 190 -23.10 -12.74 26.86
C GLU A 190 -22.18 -12.52 25.66
N ALA A 191 -20.99 -13.14 25.71
CA ALA A 191 -20.05 -13.04 24.60
C ALA A 191 -20.74 -13.64 23.38
N VAL A 192 -21.01 -12.81 22.37
CA VAL A 192 -21.51 -13.29 21.08
C VAL A 192 -20.54 -14.39 20.64
N PRO A 193 -21.01 -15.64 20.45
CA PRO A 193 -20.10 -16.73 20.10
C PRO A 193 -19.37 -16.35 18.82
N ALA A 194 -18.05 -16.54 18.81
CA ALA A 194 -17.25 -16.26 17.64
C ALA A 194 -17.89 -16.98 16.42
N PRO A 195 -18.00 -16.30 15.26
CA PRO A 195 -18.61 -16.90 14.09
C PRO A 195 -17.91 -18.22 13.78
N ALA A 196 -18.68 -19.27 13.49
CA ALA A 196 -18.14 -20.58 13.19
C ALA A 196 -17.11 -20.46 12.06
N PRO A 197 -15.91 -21.05 12.21
CA PRO A 197 -14.83 -20.83 11.27
C PRO A 197 -15.21 -21.34 9.87
N THR A 198 -14.72 -20.65 8.84
CA THR A 198 -15.03 -21.00 7.46
C THR A 198 -14.11 -22.13 7.02
N MET A 199 -14.65 -23.17 6.40
CA MET A 199 -13.83 -24.15 5.67
C MET A 199 -13.62 -23.64 4.25
N VAL A 200 -12.37 -23.59 3.80
CA VAL A 200 -11.97 -23.24 2.44
C VAL A 200 -11.03 -24.30 1.89
N LYS A 201 -11.03 -24.54 0.58
CA LYS A 201 -10.05 -25.44 -0.02
C LYS A 201 -8.69 -24.76 -0.15
N ALA A 202 -7.64 -25.51 0.17
CA ALA A 202 -6.25 -25.10 -0.04
C ALA A 202 -5.37 -26.28 -0.43
N ILE A 203 -4.20 -25.98 -0.98
CA ILE A 203 -3.13 -26.95 -1.17
C ILE A 203 -2.22 -26.91 0.05
N THR A 204 -2.10 -28.02 0.77
CA THR A 204 -1.22 -28.18 1.93
C THR A 204 0.02 -29.01 1.59
N VAL A 205 1.09 -28.81 2.35
CA VAL A 205 2.34 -29.58 2.30
C VAL A 205 2.70 -29.97 3.73
N HIS A 206 2.58 -31.27 4.04
CA HIS A 206 2.87 -31.83 5.37
C HIS A 206 4.35 -32.25 5.54
N GLU A 207 5.02 -32.56 4.43
CA GLU A 207 6.44 -32.96 4.38
C GLU A 207 7.10 -32.49 3.06
N HIS A 208 8.43 -32.46 3.00
CA HIS A 208 9.14 -32.01 1.79
C HIS A 208 9.29 -33.14 0.76
N GLY A 209 9.05 -32.85 -0.53
CA GLY A 209 9.16 -33.87 -1.58
C GLY A 209 8.90 -33.42 -3.02
N GLY A 210 8.55 -34.37 -3.87
CA GLY A 210 8.08 -34.14 -5.24
C GLY A 210 6.65 -33.56 -5.27
N PRO A 211 6.05 -33.37 -6.44
CA PRO A 211 4.71 -32.80 -6.56
C PRO A 211 3.62 -33.57 -5.79
N GLU A 212 3.83 -34.86 -5.54
CA GLU A 212 2.93 -35.75 -4.81
C GLU A 212 2.67 -35.38 -3.34
N VAL A 213 3.50 -34.52 -2.72
CA VAL A 213 3.26 -34.05 -1.34
C VAL A 213 2.19 -32.96 -1.23
N LEU A 214 1.79 -32.34 -2.35
CA LEU A 214 0.77 -31.30 -2.42
C LEU A 214 -0.62 -31.94 -2.28
N LYS A 215 -1.33 -31.69 -1.17
CA LYS A 215 -2.65 -32.26 -0.90
C LYS A 215 -3.74 -31.20 -1.03
N TRP A 216 -4.87 -31.55 -1.66
CA TRP A 216 -6.04 -30.67 -1.77
C TRP A 216 -6.99 -30.95 -0.61
N GLU A 217 -6.97 -30.07 0.40
CA GLU A 217 -7.58 -30.30 1.71
C GLU A 217 -8.54 -29.15 2.07
N ASP A 218 -9.48 -29.43 2.97
CA ASP A 218 -10.30 -28.41 3.63
C ASP A 218 -9.49 -27.81 4.79
N VAL A 219 -9.25 -26.51 4.75
CA VAL A 219 -8.51 -25.76 5.76
C VAL A 219 -9.44 -24.79 6.47
N GLU A 220 -9.30 -24.70 7.79
CA GLU A 220 -10.06 -23.80 8.64
C GLU A 220 -9.49 -22.37 8.54
N ILE A 221 -10.35 -21.40 8.21
CA ILE A 221 -10.01 -19.97 8.21
C ILE A 221 -10.95 -19.19 9.15
N GLY A 222 -10.35 -18.38 10.02
CA GLY A 222 -11.06 -17.51 10.96
C GLY A 222 -11.47 -16.17 10.32
N GLU A 223 -11.76 -15.18 11.17
CA GLU A 223 -11.96 -13.79 10.78
C GLU A 223 -10.64 -12.98 10.81
N PRO A 224 -10.47 -11.96 9.94
CA PRO A 224 -9.29 -11.10 9.95
C PRO A 224 -9.23 -10.23 11.23
N LYS A 225 -8.04 -10.14 11.83
CA LYS A 225 -7.74 -9.30 12.99
C LYS A 225 -7.45 -7.86 12.57
N GLU A 226 -7.21 -6.99 13.55
CA GLU A 226 -6.73 -5.62 13.31
C GLU A 226 -5.51 -5.61 12.38
N GLY A 227 -5.58 -4.79 11.32
CA GLY A 227 -4.57 -4.70 10.26
C GLY A 227 -4.63 -5.80 9.17
N GLU A 228 -5.45 -6.84 9.34
CA GLU A 228 -5.61 -7.93 8.38
C GLU A 228 -6.84 -7.73 7.46
N ILE A 229 -6.85 -8.42 6.32
CA ILE A 229 -7.99 -8.59 5.41
C ILE A 229 -8.10 -10.05 5.00
N ARG A 230 -9.33 -10.50 4.68
CA ARG A 230 -9.58 -11.78 4.01
C ARG A 230 -9.81 -11.52 2.52
N VAL A 231 -9.07 -12.21 1.66
CA VAL A 231 -9.12 -12.07 0.20
C VAL A 231 -9.54 -13.41 -0.40
N LYS A 232 -10.64 -13.41 -1.17
CA LYS A 232 -11.03 -14.54 -2.02
C LYS A 232 -10.31 -14.46 -3.34
N ASN A 233 -9.43 -15.42 -3.59
CA ASN A 233 -8.62 -15.46 -4.79
C ASN A 233 -9.50 -15.67 -6.04
N LYS A 234 -9.08 -15.04 -7.14
CA LYS A 234 -9.66 -15.19 -8.48
C LYS A 234 -8.69 -15.88 -9.43
N ALA A 235 -7.40 -15.67 -9.20
CA ALA A 235 -6.30 -16.31 -9.89
C ALA A 235 -5.05 -16.29 -8.98
N ILE A 236 -4.20 -17.29 -9.12
CA ILE A 236 -3.03 -17.53 -8.27
C ILE A 236 -1.81 -17.72 -9.17
N GLY A 237 -0.71 -17.04 -8.88
CA GLY A 237 0.50 -17.13 -9.68
C GLY A 237 1.38 -18.31 -9.27
N LEU A 238 1.61 -19.26 -10.18
CA LEU A 238 2.60 -20.32 -9.97
C LEU A 238 4.00 -19.77 -10.24
N ASN A 239 4.91 -19.95 -9.28
CA ASN A 239 6.30 -19.52 -9.35
C ASN A 239 7.26 -20.65 -8.96
N PHE A 240 8.50 -20.61 -9.48
CA PHE A 240 9.50 -21.63 -9.15
C PHE A 240 9.92 -21.59 -7.66
N ILE A 241 9.69 -20.48 -6.96
CA ILE A 241 9.91 -20.38 -5.51
C ILE A 241 8.99 -21.31 -4.70
N ASP A 242 7.78 -21.59 -5.19
CA ASP A 242 6.84 -22.51 -4.55
C ASP A 242 7.41 -23.94 -4.55
N VAL A 243 8.14 -24.31 -5.60
CA VAL A 243 8.87 -25.59 -5.72
C VAL A 243 10.06 -25.64 -4.76
N TYR A 244 10.78 -24.53 -4.53
CA TYR A 244 11.88 -24.50 -3.56
C TYR A 244 11.39 -24.73 -2.12
N PHE A 245 10.23 -24.18 -1.74
CA PHE A 245 9.62 -24.47 -0.44
C PHE A 245 9.11 -25.91 -0.35
N ARG A 246 8.42 -26.42 -1.38
CA ARG A 246 7.94 -27.82 -1.41
C ARG A 246 9.09 -28.83 -1.28
N LYS A 247 10.24 -28.57 -1.91
CA LYS A 247 11.44 -29.42 -1.82
C LYS A 247 12.30 -29.18 -0.57
N GLY A 248 11.95 -28.24 0.31
CA GLY A 248 12.77 -27.90 1.47
C GLY A 248 14.11 -27.21 1.15
N VAL A 249 14.29 -26.74 -0.09
CA VAL A 249 15.45 -25.91 -0.51
C VAL A 249 15.40 -24.56 0.21
N TYR A 250 14.21 -23.99 0.33
CA TYR A 250 13.90 -22.89 1.25
C TYR A 250 13.00 -23.41 2.37
N LYS A 251 13.25 -22.96 3.60
CA LYS A 251 12.51 -23.41 4.79
C LYS A 251 11.19 -22.63 4.92
N PRO A 252 10.01 -23.29 4.93
CA PRO A 252 8.75 -22.63 5.28
C PRO A 252 8.75 -22.24 6.78
N PRO A 253 7.81 -21.39 7.22
CA PRO A 253 7.71 -21.02 8.65
C PRO A 253 7.40 -22.20 9.58
N ALA A 254 6.66 -23.19 9.08
CA ALA A 254 6.28 -24.41 9.79
C ALA A 254 5.95 -25.55 8.79
N LEU A 255 5.67 -26.74 9.31
CA LEU A 255 4.96 -27.81 8.62
C LEU A 255 3.72 -28.19 9.45
N PRO A 256 2.54 -28.41 8.85
CA PRO A 256 2.24 -28.20 7.44
C PRO A 256 2.26 -26.71 7.04
N PHE A 257 2.35 -26.42 5.74
CA PHE A 257 2.17 -25.07 5.19
C PHE A 257 1.37 -25.08 3.87
N THR A 258 0.77 -23.94 3.55
CA THR A 258 0.13 -23.67 2.25
C THR A 258 1.15 -22.98 1.32
N PRO A 259 1.45 -23.52 0.11
CA PRO A 259 2.33 -22.85 -0.85
C PRO A 259 1.73 -21.58 -1.47
N GLY A 260 2.49 -20.94 -2.36
CA GLY A 260 2.02 -19.80 -3.14
C GLY A 260 2.49 -18.46 -2.59
N MET A 261 3.20 -17.72 -3.45
CA MET A 261 3.79 -16.41 -3.17
C MET A 261 3.17 -15.28 -4.02
N GLU A 262 2.07 -15.52 -4.73
CA GLU A 262 1.47 -14.57 -5.69
C GLU A 262 -0.02 -14.90 -5.94
N ALA A 263 -0.90 -13.90 -5.93
CA ALA A 263 -2.30 -14.02 -6.40
C ALA A 263 -2.97 -12.65 -6.62
N ALA A 264 -4.17 -12.69 -7.20
CA ALA A 264 -5.12 -11.58 -7.23
C ALA A 264 -6.52 -12.07 -6.87
N GLY A 265 -7.25 -11.25 -6.12
CA GLY A 265 -8.52 -11.63 -5.49
C GLY A 265 -9.34 -10.44 -5.02
N VAL A 266 -10.53 -10.71 -4.51
CA VAL A 266 -11.47 -9.71 -4.01
C VAL A 266 -11.52 -9.78 -2.48
N VAL A 267 -11.43 -8.63 -1.82
CA VAL A 267 -11.57 -8.55 -0.34
C VAL A 267 -12.97 -8.99 0.07
N THR A 268 -13.09 -10.06 0.87
CA THR A 268 -14.35 -10.60 1.41
C THR A 268 -14.62 -10.16 2.84
N ALA A 269 -13.58 -9.88 3.63
CA ALA A 269 -13.71 -9.29 4.96
C ALA A 269 -12.53 -8.37 5.31
N VAL A 270 -12.78 -7.45 6.23
CA VAL A 270 -11.86 -6.38 6.67
C VAL A 270 -11.77 -6.43 8.18
N GLY A 271 -10.55 -6.48 8.72
CA GLY A 271 -10.32 -6.52 10.16
C GLY A 271 -10.71 -5.23 10.89
N PRO A 272 -10.96 -5.30 12.22
CA PRO A 272 -11.31 -4.12 13.02
C PRO A 272 -10.31 -2.97 12.87
N GLY A 273 -10.80 -1.74 12.88
CA GLY A 273 -9.98 -0.51 12.86
C GLY A 273 -9.31 -0.16 11.52
N LEU A 274 -9.28 -1.08 10.55
CA LEU A 274 -8.62 -0.83 9.27
C LEU A 274 -9.37 0.23 8.43
N THR A 275 -8.60 1.15 7.84
CA THR A 275 -9.10 2.20 6.94
C THR A 275 -8.38 2.12 5.58
N GLY A 276 -9.00 2.66 4.51
CA GLY A 276 -8.43 2.62 3.16
C GLY A 276 -8.52 1.28 2.43
N LYS A 277 -9.25 0.30 2.98
CA LYS A 277 -9.61 -0.99 2.36
C LYS A 277 -11.09 -1.29 2.66
N GLN A 278 -11.80 -1.88 1.70
CA GLN A 278 -13.20 -2.26 1.87
C GLN A 278 -13.53 -3.61 1.20
N VAL A 279 -14.61 -4.24 1.65
CA VAL A 279 -15.16 -5.44 0.98
C VAL A 279 -15.55 -5.09 -0.46
N GLY A 280 -15.15 -5.95 -1.40
CA GLY A 280 -15.30 -5.71 -2.84
C GLY A 280 -14.08 -5.09 -3.53
N ASP A 281 -13.06 -4.62 -2.79
CA ASP A 281 -11.79 -4.17 -3.39
C ASP A 281 -11.14 -5.31 -4.19
N LEU A 282 -10.79 -5.07 -5.47
CA LEU A 282 -9.92 -5.97 -6.24
C LEU A 282 -8.46 -5.65 -5.92
N VAL A 283 -7.77 -6.63 -5.35
CA VAL A 283 -6.38 -6.50 -4.89
C VAL A 283 -5.50 -7.61 -5.42
N ALA A 284 -4.21 -7.34 -5.55
CA ALA A 284 -3.20 -8.35 -5.85
C ALA A 284 -2.07 -8.28 -4.84
N TYR A 285 -1.33 -9.38 -4.70
CA TYR A 285 -0.25 -9.49 -3.73
C TYR A 285 0.83 -10.45 -4.22
N ALA A 286 2.07 -10.19 -3.80
CA ALA A 286 3.19 -11.09 -3.99
C ALA A 286 4.19 -10.96 -2.84
N GLY A 287 4.94 -12.02 -2.59
CA GLY A 287 5.89 -12.10 -1.48
C GLY A 287 5.31 -12.77 -0.24
N ALA A 288 5.60 -12.22 0.93
CA ALA A 288 5.15 -12.74 2.22
C ALA A 288 3.96 -11.93 2.79
N PRO A 289 3.00 -12.57 3.49
CA PRO A 289 2.97 -13.99 3.87
C PRO A 289 2.61 -14.92 2.70
N MET A 290 3.29 -16.07 2.65
CA MET A 290 2.95 -17.16 1.72
C MET A 290 1.62 -17.80 2.10
N GLY A 291 1.01 -18.51 1.16
CA GLY A 291 -0.27 -19.21 1.34
C GLY A 291 -1.29 -18.97 0.23
N SER A 292 -0.87 -18.41 -0.91
CA SER A 292 -1.82 -18.05 -1.98
C SER A 292 -2.45 -19.24 -2.69
N TYR A 293 -1.99 -20.48 -2.47
CA TYR A 293 -2.64 -21.69 -3.00
C TYR A 293 -3.89 -22.08 -2.18
N ALA A 294 -4.82 -21.14 -2.01
CA ALA A 294 -6.08 -21.30 -1.29
C ALA A 294 -7.21 -20.51 -1.97
N GLU A 295 -8.47 -20.96 -1.79
CA GLU A 295 -9.66 -20.23 -2.25
C GLU A 295 -9.77 -18.85 -1.59
N GLU A 296 -9.52 -18.76 -0.28
CA GLU A 296 -9.40 -17.50 0.46
C GLU A 296 -8.16 -17.52 1.37
N GLN A 297 -7.51 -16.37 1.54
CA GLN A 297 -6.37 -16.19 2.44
C GLN A 297 -6.61 -14.96 3.34
N ILE A 298 -6.18 -15.02 4.60
CA ILE A 298 -6.04 -13.84 5.47
C ILE A 298 -4.58 -13.37 5.42
N LEU A 299 -4.38 -12.07 5.23
CA LEU A 299 -3.06 -11.46 5.17
C LEU A 299 -3.09 -9.97 5.61
N PRO A 300 -1.95 -9.39 6.05
CA PRO A 300 -1.86 -7.98 6.38
C PRO A 300 -2.19 -7.07 5.20
N ALA A 301 -2.99 -6.04 5.44
CA ALA A 301 -3.49 -5.13 4.41
C ALA A 301 -2.40 -4.28 3.73
N ASP A 302 -1.24 -4.09 4.40
CA ASP A 302 -0.08 -3.40 3.84
C ASP A 302 0.68 -4.22 2.78
N LYS A 303 0.38 -5.52 2.63
CA LYS A 303 0.99 -6.41 1.63
C LYS A 303 0.20 -6.55 0.33
N VAL A 304 -1.01 -5.98 0.25
CA VAL A 304 -1.83 -6.00 -0.98
C VAL A 304 -1.81 -4.65 -1.69
N VAL A 305 -1.76 -4.67 -3.02
CA VAL A 305 -1.85 -3.48 -3.87
C VAL A 305 -3.21 -3.44 -4.59
N PRO A 306 -3.75 -2.24 -4.88
CA PRO A 306 -4.95 -2.14 -5.70
C PRO A 306 -4.65 -2.59 -7.14
N VAL A 307 -5.56 -3.34 -7.76
CA VAL A 307 -5.47 -3.66 -9.20
C VAL A 307 -6.21 -2.57 -9.99
N PRO A 308 -5.60 -1.94 -11.00
CA PRO A 308 -6.31 -1.01 -11.88
C PRO A 308 -7.48 -1.68 -12.59
N SER A 309 -8.61 -0.98 -12.73
CA SER A 309 -9.84 -1.54 -13.33
C SER A 309 -9.72 -1.91 -14.81
N SER A 310 -8.61 -1.55 -15.48
CA SER A 310 -8.25 -1.97 -16.84
C SER A 310 -7.50 -3.30 -16.91
N ILE A 311 -7.11 -3.88 -15.76
CA ILE A 311 -6.33 -5.12 -15.66
C ILE A 311 -7.21 -6.20 -15.02
N ASP A 312 -7.38 -7.33 -15.70
CA ASP A 312 -8.18 -8.44 -15.18
C ASP A 312 -7.43 -9.23 -14.08
N PRO A 313 -8.14 -10.01 -13.23
CA PRO A 313 -7.52 -10.72 -12.12
C PRO A 313 -6.52 -11.81 -12.55
N ILE A 314 -6.69 -12.44 -13.72
CA ILE A 314 -5.77 -13.48 -14.23
C ILE A 314 -4.45 -12.81 -14.64
N THR A 315 -4.52 -11.70 -15.38
CA THR A 315 -3.34 -10.88 -15.71
C THR A 315 -2.65 -10.38 -14.44
N ALA A 316 -3.40 -9.87 -13.46
CA ALA A 316 -2.84 -9.38 -12.20
C ALA A 316 -2.12 -10.48 -11.38
N ALA A 317 -2.73 -11.67 -11.25
CA ALA A 317 -2.10 -12.82 -10.60
C ALA A 317 -0.92 -13.42 -11.38
N ALA A 318 -0.87 -13.20 -12.69
CA ALA A 318 0.20 -13.68 -13.55
C ALA A 318 1.43 -12.75 -13.55
N ILE A 319 1.28 -11.47 -13.19
CA ILE A 319 2.31 -10.44 -13.32
C ILE A 319 2.98 -10.02 -12.00
N MET A 320 2.28 -9.97 -10.86
CA MET A 320 2.76 -9.29 -9.65
C MET A 320 4.20 -9.64 -9.23
N LEU A 321 4.49 -10.90 -8.89
CA LEU A 321 5.81 -11.33 -8.43
C LEU A 321 6.85 -11.19 -9.54
N LYS A 322 6.49 -11.61 -10.75
CA LYS A 322 7.40 -11.77 -11.89
C LYS A 322 7.78 -10.42 -12.51
N GLY A 323 6.80 -9.53 -12.61
CA GLY A 323 6.91 -8.16 -13.06
C GLY A 323 7.66 -7.28 -12.07
N MET A 324 7.34 -7.33 -10.77
CA MET A 324 8.13 -6.59 -9.76
C MET A 324 9.56 -7.14 -9.66
N THR A 325 9.76 -8.43 -9.91
CA THR A 325 11.11 -9.02 -10.06
C THR A 325 11.84 -8.43 -11.26
N ALA A 326 11.24 -8.40 -12.45
CA ALA A 326 11.83 -7.75 -13.62
C ALA A 326 12.09 -6.24 -13.40
N GLN A 327 11.17 -5.54 -12.71
CA GLN A 327 11.28 -4.13 -12.34
C GLN A 327 12.53 -3.90 -11.49
N PHE A 328 12.66 -4.53 -10.32
CA PHE A 328 13.82 -4.25 -9.46
C PHE A 328 15.13 -4.70 -10.12
N LEU A 329 15.13 -5.80 -10.89
CA LEU A 329 16.31 -6.31 -11.59
C LEU A 329 16.87 -5.31 -12.63
N LEU A 330 16.00 -4.66 -13.40
CA LEU A 330 16.35 -3.73 -14.49
C LEU A 330 16.46 -2.27 -14.05
N ARG A 331 15.77 -1.87 -12.98
CA ARG A 331 15.64 -0.47 -12.55
C ARG A 331 16.50 -0.15 -11.34
N ARG A 332 16.76 -1.11 -10.45
CA ARG A 332 17.39 -0.89 -9.13
C ARG A 332 18.64 -1.76 -8.86
N CYS A 333 18.66 -3.03 -9.29
CA CYS A 333 19.75 -3.97 -9.00
C CYS A 333 20.95 -3.82 -9.96
N PHE A 334 20.68 -3.81 -11.27
CA PHE A 334 21.56 -3.25 -12.28
C PHE A 334 20.70 -2.33 -13.14
N LYS A 335 20.97 -1.02 -13.11
CA LYS A 335 20.18 -0.04 -13.86
C LYS A 335 20.48 -0.18 -15.35
N VAL A 336 19.53 -0.72 -16.10
CA VAL A 336 19.63 -0.84 -17.57
C VAL A 336 19.38 0.53 -18.22
N GLU A 337 20.26 0.87 -19.16
CA GLU A 337 20.26 2.11 -19.92
C GLU A 337 20.51 1.79 -21.41
N PRO A 338 20.13 2.69 -22.35
CA PRO A 338 20.28 2.45 -23.78
C PRO A 338 21.72 2.09 -24.19
N GLY A 339 21.87 1.05 -25.00
CA GLY A 339 23.17 0.57 -25.48
C GLY A 339 23.89 -0.43 -24.57
N HIS A 340 23.40 -0.73 -23.35
CA HIS A 340 23.85 -1.92 -22.62
C HIS A 340 23.50 -3.19 -23.40
N THR A 341 24.39 -4.19 -23.39
CA THR A 341 24.08 -5.53 -23.91
C THR A 341 23.85 -6.48 -22.73
N ILE A 342 22.73 -7.21 -22.73
CA ILE A 342 22.35 -8.09 -21.62
C ILE A 342 22.20 -9.54 -22.08
N LEU A 343 22.48 -10.49 -21.17
CA LEU A 343 22.15 -11.91 -21.34
C LEU A 343 21.04 -12.30 -20.36
N VAL A 344 19.98 -12.91 -20.88
CA VAL A 344 18.82 -13.38 -20.10
C VAL A 344 18.76 -14.91 -20.18
N GLN A 345 19.07 -15.58 -19.07
CA GLN A 345 18.92 -17.04 -19.01
C GLN A 345 17.45 -17.42 -18.93
N ALA A 346 17.03 -18.42 -19.70
CA ALA A 346 15.63 -18.89 -19.79
C ALA A 346 14.63 -17.78 -20.20
N ALA A 347 14.94 -17.05 -21.27
CA ALA A 347 14.22 -15.86 -21.74
C ALA A 347 12.73 -16.07 -22.07
N ALA A 348 12.28 -17.31 -22.34
CA ALA A 348 10.86 -17.62 -22.58
C ALA A 348 10.07 -18.01 -21.30
N GLY A 349 10.71 -18.02 -20.12
CA GLY A 349 10.05 -18.26 -18.83
C GLY A 349 9.45 -16.98 -18.24
N GLY A 350 8.54 -17.11 -17.27
CA GLY A 350 7.69 -16.00 -16.81
C GLY A 350 8.38 -14.71 -16.35
N VAL A 351 9.57 -14.77 -15.73
CA VAL A 351 10.36 -13.55 -15.48
C VAL A 351 11.16 -13.15 -16.72
N GLY A 352 11.78 -14.10 -17.42
CA GLY A 352 12.62 -13.86 -18.59
C GLY A 352 11.89 -13.14 -19.73
N SER A 353 10.61 -13.46 -19.97
CA SER A 353 9.82 -12.83 -21.04
C SER A 353 9.42 -11.40 -20.71
N LEU A 354 9.22 -11.08 -19.44
CA LEU A 354 8.94 -9.71 -18.98
C LEU A 354 10.22 -8.86 -18.95
N LEU A 355 11.31 -9.45 -18.48
CA LEU A 355 12.63 -8.82 -18.41
C LEU A 355 13.16 -8.51 -19.83
N SER A 356 12.97 -9.42 -20.78
CA SER A 356 13.36 -9.20 -22.18
C SER A 356 12.56 -8.06 -22.85
N GLN A 357 11.24 -8.01 -22.65
CA GLN A 357 10.38 -6.95 -23.17
C GLN A 357 10.82 -5.58 -22.63
N TRP A 358 10.98 -5.49 -21.31
CA TRP A 358 11.30 -4.24 -20.63
C TRP A 358 12.73 -3.77 -20.92
N ALA A 359 13.71 -4.68 -20.96
CA ALA A 359 15.09 -4.33 -21.34
C ALA A 359 15.18 -3.83 -22.79
N SER A 360 14.45 -4.45 -23.72
CA SER A 360 14.33 -3.98 -25.11
C SER A 360 13.67 -2.60 -25.19
N ALA A 361 12.60 -2.37 -24.42
CA ALA A 361 11.95 -1.06 -24.31
C ALA A 361 12.83 0.03 -23.66
N LEU A 362 13.79 -0.35 -22.80
CA LEU A 362 14.83 0.52 -22.25
C LEU A 362 16.02 0.76 -23.22
N GLY A 363 15.98 0.19 -24.43
CA GLY A 363 17.01 0.38 -25.46
C GLY A 363 18.26 -0.48 -25.29
N ALA A 364 18.18 -1.59 -24.55
CA ALA A 364 19.28 -2.54 -24.41
C ALA A 364 19.24 -3.65 -25.47
N THR A 365 20.42 -4.08 -25.93
CA THR A 365 20.55 -5.25 -26.82
C THR A 365 20.36 -6.52 -25.99
N VAL A 366 19.23 -7.21 -26.20
CA VAL A 366 18.87 -8.40 -25.42
C VAL A 366 19.30 -9.69 -26.12
N ILE A 367 20.17 -10.47 -25.48
CA ILE A 367 20.48 -11.85 -25.85
C ILE A 367 19.71 -12.80 -24.91
N GLY A 368 18.90 -13.70 -25.44
CA GLY A 368 18.11 -14.65 -24.64
C GLY A 368 18.51 -16.12 -24.86
N THR A 369 18.60 -16.93 -23.78
CA THR A 369 18.76 -18.39 -23.91
C THR A 369 17.44 -19.13 -23.76
N VAL A 370 17.20 -20.14 -24.61
CA VAL A 370 15.96 -20.93 -24.65
C VAL A 370 16.23 -22.40 -24.97
N SER A 371 15.23 -23.26 -24.74
CA SER A 371 15.38 -24.72 -24.80
C SER A 371 14.80 -25.41 -26.04
N THR A 372 14.09 -24.68 -26.92
CA THR A 372 13.43 -25.17 -28.15
C THR A 372 13.14 -24.01 -29.11
N GLU A 373 12.81 -24.30 -30.37
CA GLU A 373 12.47 -23.30 -31.40
C GLU A 373 11.21 -22.47 -31.08
N GLU A 374 10.15 -23.06 -30.51
CA GLU A 374 8.91 -22.34 -30.20
C GLU A 374 9.14 -21.31 -29.10
N LYS A 375 10.01 -21.66 -28.14
CA LYS A 375 10.50 -20.73 -27.12
C LYS A 375 11.43 -19.68 -27.71
N ALA A 376 12.14 -19.97 -28.80
CA ALA A 376 12.95 -18.99 -29.51
C ALA A 376 12.11 -17.95 -30.24
N ALA A 377 11.04 -18.39 -30.92
CA ALA A 377 10.04 -17.50 -31.52
C ALA A 377 9.40 -16.59 -30.45
N GLN A 378 8.97 -17.16 -29.31
CA GLN A 378 8.41 -16.36 -28.22
C GLN A 378 9.42 -15.35 -27.65
N ALA A 379 10.67 -15.75 -27.41
CA ALA A 379 11.70 -14.85 -26.88
C ALA A 379 11.97 -13.67 -27.83
N LYS A 380 11.96 -13.91 -29.15
CA LYS A 380 12.10 -12.87 -30.17
C LYS A 380 10.91 -11.89 -30.18
N ASP A 381 9.68 -12.40 -30.15
CA ASP A 381 8.47 -11.57 -29.98
C ASP A 381 8.47 -10.76 -28.67
N ASP A 382 9.13 -11.29 -27.64
CA ASP A 382 9.29 -10.71 -26.30
C ASP A 382 10.59 -9.87 -26.18
N GLY A 383 11.18 -9.43 -27.30
CA GLY A 383 12.23 -8.41 -27.33
C GLY A 383 13.68 -8.90 -27.40
N CYS A 384 13.94 -10.21 -27.41
CA CYS A 384 15.29 -10.73 -27.64
C CYS A 384 15.77 -10.42 -29.07
N HIS A 385 16.81 -9.60 -29.17
CA HIS A 385 17.47 -9.23 -30.42
C HIS A 385 18.25 -10.43 -31.00
N HIS A 386 18.87 -11.20 -30.11
CA HIS A 386 19.51 -12.47 -30.41
C HIS A 386 18.93 -13.56 -29.50
N VAL A 387 18.74 -14.75 -30.03
CA VAL A 387 18.25 -15.91 -29.26
C VAL A 387 19.15 -17.10 -29.53
N ILE A 388 19.46 -17.85 -28.48
CA ILE A 388 20.37 -19.00 -28.49
C ILE A 388 19.60 -20.22 -27.98
N ILE A 389 19.53 -21.27 -28.80
CA ILE A 389 18.93 -22.54 -28.38
C ILE A 389 20.04 -23.40 -27.75
N TYR A 390 20.12 -23.39 -26.41
CA TYR A 390 21.29 -23.93 -25.68
C TYR A 390 21.48 -25.45 -25.76
N LYS A 391 20.57 -26.17 -26.45
CA LYS A 391 20.69 -27.59 -26.77
C LYS A 391 21.43 -27.86 -28.09
N GLU A 392 21.52 -26.85 -28.94
CA GLU A 392 22.05 -26.92 -30.31
C GLU A 392 23.35 -26.12 -30.43
N GLU A 393 23.48 -25.00 -29.70
CA GLU A 393 24.64 -24.12 -29.67
C GLU A 393 25.25 -23.99 -28.26
N ASP A 394 26.58 -23.88 -28.17
CA ASP A 394 27.25 -23.40 -26.95
C ASP A 394 26.96 -21.90 -26.76
N PHE A 395 26.24 -21.56 -25.70
CA PHE A 395 25.82 -20.18 -25.47
C PHE A 395 26.97 -19.22 -25.12
N VAL A 396 28.08 -19.71 -24.58
CA VAL A 396 29.25 -18.88 -24.26
C VAL A 396 29.98 -18.53 -25.55
N ALA A 397 30.20 -19.51 -26.42
CA ALA A 397 30.77 -19.28 -27.75
C ALA A 397 29.88 -18.34 -28.58
N ARG A 398 28.56 -18.54 -28.55
CA ARG A 398 27.61 -17.73 -29.33
C ARG A 398 27.49 -16.30 -28.79
N VAL A 399 27.47 -16.07 -27.47
CA VAL A 399 27.54 -14.72 -26.87
C VAL A 399 28.87 -14.05 -27.22
N ASN A 400 29.98 -14.78 -27.20
CA ASN A 400 31.30 -14.24 -27.55
C ASN A 400 31.37 -13.79 -29.02
N GLU A 401 30.73 -14.51 -29.94
CA GLU A 401 30.58 -14.10 -31.34
C GLU A 401 29.70 -12.85 -31.48
N ILE A 402 28.48 -12.87 -30.91
CA ILE A 402 27.52 -11.75 -30.96
C ILE A 402 28.14 -10.45 -30.40
N THR A 403 28.89 -10.55 -29.31
CA THR A 403 29.56 -9.41 -28.66
C THR A 403 30.95 -9.09 -29.24
N SER A 404 31.39 -9.78 -30.30
CA SER A 404 32.72 -9.62 -30.91
C SER A 404 33.88 -9.69 -29.89
N GLY A 405 33.79 -10.63 -28.95
CA GLY A 405 34.77 -10.85 -27.88
C GLY A 405 34.66 -9.92 -26.66
N ASN A 406 33.76 -8.94 -26.66
CA ASN A 406 33.65 -7.96 -25.56
C ASN A 406 32.90 -8.50 -24.33
N GLY A 407 31.97 -9.44 -24.51
CA GLY A 407 31.05 -9.90 -23.46
C GLY A 407 29.91 -8.91 -23.17
N VAL A 408 28.99 -9.30 -22.28
CA VAL A 408 27.80 -8.53 -21.91
C VAL A 408 27.99 -7.67 -20.65
N ASP A 409 27.21 -6.59 -20.52
CA ASP A 409 27.17 -5.71 -19.35
C ASP A 409 26.68 -6.44 -18.09
N VAL A 410 25.59 -7.20 -18.25
CA VAL A 410 24.92 -7.92 -17.17
C VAL A 410 24.39 -9.26 -17.66
N VAL A 411 24.47 -10.28 -16.81
CA VAL A 411 23.76 -11.54 -16.97
C VAL A 411 22.71 -11.67 -15.89
N TYR A 412 21.45 -11.86 -16.30
CA TYR A 412 20.35 -12.19 -15.43
C TYR A 412 20.15 -13.71 -15.43
N ASP A 413 20.60 -14.38 -14.37
CA ASP A 413 20.62 -15.84 -14.27
C ASP A 413 19.57 -16.37 -13.27
N SER A 414 18.52 -16.99 -13.81
CA SER A 414 17.48 -17.70 -13.04
C SER A 414 17.70 -19.21 -12.91
N VAL A 415 18.67 -19.76 -13.65
CA VAL A 415 18.85 -21.21 -13.82
C VAL A 415 19.81 -21.76 -12.78
N GLY A 416 20.87 -21.03 -12.46
CA GLY A 416 21.83 -21.41 -11.43
C GLY A 416 22.83 -22.46 -11.92
N LYS A 417 22.80 -23.67 -11.34
CA LYS A 417 23.91 -24.63 -11.47
C LYS A 417 24.36 -24.93 -12.91
N ASP A 418 23.43 -25.11 -13.85
CA ASP A 418 23.76 -25.50 -15.23
C ASP A 418 24.48 -24.38 -16.00
N THR A 419 24.21 -23.12 -15.65
CA THR A 419 24.60 -21.93 -16.44
C THR A 419 25.69 -21.10 -15.76
N PHE A 420 25.80 -21.15 -14.43
CA PHE A 420 26.51 -20.14 -13.63
C PHE A 420 27.94 -19.80 -14.12
N GLN A 421 28.74 -20.82 -14.44
CA GLN A 421 30.13 -20.61 -14.90
C GLN A 421 30.17 -20.03 -16.34
N GLY A 422 29.28 -20.47 -17.22
CA GLY A 422 29.14 -19.90 -18.56
C GLY A 422 28.61 -18.47 -18.52
N SER A 423 27.69 -18.16 -17.61
CA SER A 423 27.22 -16.80 -17.32
C SER A 423 28.37 -15.89 -16.86
N LEU A 424 29.25 -16.33 -15.95
CA LEU A 424 30.47 -15.57 -15.60
C LEU A 424 31.45 -15.42 -16.79
N ALA A 425 31.56 -16.45 -17.63
CA ALA A 425 32.38 -16.40 -18.84
C ALA A 425 31.85 -15.39 -19.88
N CYS A 426 30.53 -15.19 -19.98
CA CYS A 426 29.88 -14.24 -20.89
C CYS A 426 30.08 -12.76 -20.53
N LEU A 427 30.40 -12.43 -19.27
CA LEU A 427 30.49 -11.03 -18.81
C LEU A 427 31.69 -10.27 -19.38
N LYS A 428 31.53 -8.97 -19.63
CA LYS A 428 32.63 -8.05 -19.93
C LYS A 428 33.45 -7.70 -18.69
N THR A 429 34.57 -7.01 -18.88
CA THR A 429 35.37 -6.44 -17.77
C THR A 429 34.55 -5.43 -16.97
N ARG A 430 34.36 -5.70 -15.66
CA ARG A 430 33.45 -5.04 -14.71
C ARG A 430 31.95 -5.28 -14.97
N GLY A 431 31.59 -6.37 -15.65
CA GLY A 431 30.20 -6.79 -15.81
C GLY A 431 29.56 -7.34 -14.52
N TYR A 432 28.22 -7.40 -14.51
CA TYR A 432 27.38 -7.81 -13.38
C TYR A 432 26.77 -9.22 -13.55
N MET A 433 27.10 -10.14 -12.64
CA MET A 433 26.39 -11.42 -12.49
C MET A 433 25.23 -11.26 -11.51
N VAL A 434 24.00 -11.25 -12.01
CA VAL A 434 22.77 -11.15 -11.22
C VAL A 434 22.12 -12.53 -11.14
N SER A 435 22.52 -13.32 -10.14
CA SER A 435 21.97 -14.65 -9.90
C SER A 435 20.72 -14.53 -9.04
N PHE A 436 19.53 -14.57 -9.66
CA PHE A 436 18.26 -14.37 -8.95
C PHE A 436 17.41 -15.66 -8.86
N GLY A 437 17.87 -16.76 -9.47
CA GLY A 437 17.23 -18.07 -9.38
C GLY A 437 18.22 -19.23 -9.30
N GLN A 438 17.68 -20.45 -9.31
CA GLN A 438 18.41 -21.71 -9.23
C GLN A 438 17.56 -22.89 -9.73
N SER A 439 16.86 -22.73 -10.86
CA SER A 439 15.87 -23.72 -11.33
C SER A 439 16.47 -25.09 -11.72
N SER A 440 17.79 -25.19 -11.94
CA SER A 440 18.49 -26.47 -12.08
C SER A 440 19.22 -26.94 -10.82
N GLY A 441 19.25 -26.13 -9.76
CA GLY A 441 19.94 -26.39 -8.52
C GLY A 441 20.85 -25.24 -8.09
N THR A 442 21.27 -25.27 -6.83
CA THR A 442 22.24 -24.32 -6.26
C THR A 442 23.58 -24.41 -7.01
N PRO A 443 24.17 -23.30 -7.46
CA PRO A 443 25.56 -23.28 -7.95
C PRO A 443 26.55 -23.74 -6.88
N ASP A 444 27.68 -24.29 -7.30
CA ASP A 444 28.77 -24.65 -6.40
C ASP A 444 29.44 -23.39 -5.79
N PRO A 445 30.10 -23.47 -4.62
CA PRO A 445 30.67 -22.31 -3.94
C PRO A 445 31.68 -21.53 -4.80
N VAL A 446 31.47 -20.22 -4.92
CA VAL A 446 32.24 -19.35 -5.82
C VAL A 446 33.45 -18.76 -5.09
N PRO A 447 34.70 -19.10 -5.46
CA PRO A 447 35.87 -18.44 -4.89
C PRO A 447 35.98 -17.01 -5.43
N LEU A 448 36.29 -16.04 -4.56
CA LEU A 448 36.37 -14.61 -4.96
C LEU A 448 37.40 -14.34 -6.07
N SER A 449 38.43 -15.18 -6.20
CA SER A 449 39.39 -15.15 -7.30
C SER A 449 38.75 -15.34 -8.68
N ALA A 450 37.63 -16.07 -8.79
CA ALA A 450 36.88 -16.24 -10.04
C ALA A 450 36.16 -14.94 -10.48
N LEU A 451 35.96 -13.98 -9.57
CA LEU A 451 35.45 -12.65 -9.92
C LEU A 451 36.58 -11.69 -10.32
N ALA A 452 37.77 -11.87 -9.72
CA ALA A 452 38.93 -11.00 -9.93
C ALA A 452 39.41 -10.98 -11.39
N VAL A 453 39.27 -12.09 -12.14
CA VAL A 453 39.74 -12.24 -13.54
C VAL A 453 39.22 -11.18 -14.52
N LYS A 454 38.08 -10.56 -14.23
CA LYS A 454 37.47 -9.46 -15.00
C LYS A 454 36.97 -8.33 -14.09
N SER A 455 37.34 -8.32 -12.81
CA SER A 455 36.78 -7.44 -11.76
C SER A 455 35.24 -7.44 -11.72
N LEU A 456 34.63 -8.63 -11.74
CA LEU A 456 33.18 -8.82 -11.84
C LEU A 456 32.44 -8.49 -10.55
N PHE A 457 31.23 -7.96 -10.70
CA PHE A 457 30.24 -7.87 -9.63
C PHE A 457 29.40 -9.15 -9.59
N LEU A 458 29.09 -9.66 -8.40
CA LEU A 458 28.20 -10.80 -8.19
C LEU A 458 27.15 -10.42 -7.13
N THR A 459 25.88 -10.64 -7.43
CA THR A 459 24.77 -10.37 -6.51
C THR A 459 23.72 -11.48 -6.54
N ARG A 460 23.03 -11.65 -5.42
CA ARG A 460 21.99 -12.65 -5.16
C ARG A 460 20.74 -11.97 -4.56
N PRO A 461 20.01 -11.17 -5.34
CA PRO A 461 18.89 -10.38 -4.82
C PRO A 461 17.61 -11.23 -4.63
N THR A 462 16.67 -10.70 -3.86
CA THR A 462 15.29 -11.22 -3.75
C THR A 462 14.29 -10.08 -3.66
N LEU A 463 13.11 -10.26 -4.28
CA LEU A 463 12.03 -9.28 -4.30
C LEU A 463 11.70 -8.75 -2.90
N MET A 464 11.70 -9.63 -1.89
CA MET A 464 11.39 -9.29 -0.49
C MET A 464 12.24 -8.17 0.11
N GLN A 465 13.44 -7.92 -0.44
CA GLN A 465 14.36 -6.88 0.02
C GLN A 465 14.25 -5.57 -0.79
N TYR A 466 13.57 -5.62 -1.94
CA TYR A 466 13.27 -4.45 -2.79
C TYR A 466 11.80 -3.99 -2.67
N SER A 467 10.98 -4.69 -1.88
CA SER A 467 9.59 -4.34 -1.54
C SER A 467 9.38 -4.41 -0.01
N THR A 468 10.34 -3.89 0.75
CA THR A 468 10.35 -3.99 2.23
C THR A 468 9.34 -3.02 2.84
N THR A 469 9.37 -1.78 2.36
CA THR A 469 8.45 -0.70 2.75
C THR A 469 7.17 -0.72 1.92
N ARG A 470 6.12 -0.05 2.42
CA ARG A 470 4.86 0.09 1.70
C ARG A 470 5.03 0.88 0.39
N ASP A 471 5.88 1.89 0.39
CA ASP A 471 6.07 2.79 -0.75
C ASP A 471 6.85 2.09 -1.87
N GLU A 472 7.90 1.31 -1.57
CA GLU A 472 8.58 0.48 -2.57
C GLU A 472 7.66 -0.55 -3.23
N LEU A 473 6.75 -1.16 -2.45
CA LEU A 473 5.77 -2.12 -2.95
C LEU A 473 4.77 -1.43 -3.89
N LEU A 474 4.30 -0.23 -3.53
CA LEU A 474 3.39 0.56 -4.37
C LEU A 474 4.08 1.14 -5.62
N GLU A 475 5.33 1.58 -5.53
CA GLU A 475 6.15 2.05 -6.66
C GLU A 475 6.37 0.91 -7.66
N SER A 476 6.87 -0.24 -7.19
CA SER A 476 7.20 -1.37 -8.06
C SER A 476 5.94 -1.95 -8.72
N ALA A 477 4.86 -2.16 -7.97
CA ALA A 477 3.58 -2.62 -8.54
C ALA A 477 2.94 -1.57 -9.46
N GLY A 478 3.06 -0.27 -9.14
CA GLY A 478 2.56 0.83 -9.95
C GLY A 478 3.26 0.94 -11.31
N GLU A 479 4.60 0.86 -11.34
CA GLU A 479 5.37 0.86 -12.58
C GLU A 479 5.07 -0.39 -13.42
N VAL A 480 4.92 -1.56 -12.78
CA VAL A 480 4.55 -2.82 -13.44
C VAL A 480 3.16 -2.74 -14.08
N PHE A 481 2.14 -2.34 -13.33
CA PHE A 481 0.78 -2.21 -13.86
C PHE A 481 0.66 -1.09 -14.90
N GLY A 482 1.39 0.02 -14.75
CA GLY A 482 1.46 1.09 -15.74
C GLY A 482 2.02 0.61 -17.08
N ASN A 483 3.04 -0.26 -17.05
CA ASN A 483 3.59 -0.87 -18.26
C ASN A 483 2.69 -1.96 -18.88
N VAL A 484 1.89 -2.69 -18.09
CA VAL A 484 0.86 -3.58 -18.62
C VAL A 484 -0.27 -2.77 -19.27
N ALA A 485 -0.78 -1.73 -18.59
CA ALA A 485 -1.89 -0.91 -19.08
C ALA A 485 -1.54 -0.09 -20.33
N SER A 486 -0.27 0.27 -20.53
CA SER A 486 0.21 0.93 -21.76
C SER A 486 0.57 -0.04 -22.89
N GLY A 487 0.53 -1.36 -22.64
CA GLY A 487 0.94 -2.40 -23.59
C GLY A 487 2.45 -2.60 -23.74
N ALA A 488 3.28 -1.89 -22.96
CA ALA A 488 4.74 -2.06 -22.93
C ALA A 488 5.17 -3.42 -22.33
N LEU A 489 4.32 -4.03 -21.50
CA LEU A 489 4.45 -5.41 -21.01
C LEU A 489 3.25 -6.26 -21.37
N ARG A 490 3.42 -7.19 -22.30
CA ARG A 490 2.43 -8.22 -22.64
C ARG A 490 2.61 -9.42 -21.71
N VAL A 491 1.60 -9.68 -20.88
CA VAL A 491 1.54 -10.84 -19.98
C VAL A 491 1.06 -12.06 -20.75
N ARG A 492 1.92 -13.07 -20.90
CA ARG A 492 1.58 -14.33 -21.58
C ARG A 492 1.15 -15.40 -20.59
N VAL A 493 -0.16 -15.57 -20.38
CA VAL A 493 -0.72 -16.67 -19.57
C VAL A 493 -0.99 -17.86 -20.48
N ASN A 494 0.08 -18.56 -20.87
CA ASN A 494 0.00 -19.67 -21.83
C ASN A 494 -0.55 -20.97 -21.19
N HIS A 495 -0.57 -21.06 -19.85
CA HIS A 495 -0.94 -22.26 -19.12
C HIS A 495 -1.82 -21.89 -17.92
N THR A 496 -2.99 -22.53 -17.81
CA THR A 496 -3.95 -22.34 -16.72
C THR A 496 -4.41 -23.69 -16.21
N TYR A 497 -4.38 -23.90 -14.89
CA TYR A 497 -4.80 -25.14 -14.24
C TYR A 497 -5.83 -24.84 -13.14
N PRO A 498 -6.74 -25.76 -12.79
CA PRO A 498 -7.44 -25.72 -11.50
C PRO A 498 -6.44 -25.79 -10.34
N LEU A 499 -6.74 -25.12 -9.23
CA LEU A 499 -5.90 -25.11 -8.02
C LEU A 499 -5.69 -26.51 -7.45
N SER A 500 -6.72 -27.36 -7.52
CA SER A 500 -6.67 -28.78 -7.18
C SER A 500 -5.65 -29.60 -8.01
N LEU A 501 -5.17 -29.07 -9.15
CA LEU A 501 -4.13 -29.66 -9.99
C LEU A 501 -2.76 -28.96 -9.85
N ALA A 502 -2.52 -28.22 -8.76
CA ALA A 502 -1.23 -27.57 -8.46
C ALA A 502 -0.02 -28.50 -8.56
N ALA A 503 -0.18 -29.79 -8.22
CA ALA A 503 0.85 -30.80 -8.39
C ALA A 503 1.26 -31.00 -9.86
N GLN A 504 0.30 -31.11 -10.77
CA GLN A 504 0.56 -31.23 -12.21
C GLN A 504 1.20 -29.94 -12.75
N ALA A 505 0.69 -28.77 -12.33
CA ALA A 505 1.23 -27.48 -12.75
C ALA A 505 2.70 -27.28 -12.32
N GLN A 506 3.06 -27.65 -11.08
CA GLN A 506 4.46 -27.64 -10.63
C GLN A 506 5.30 -28.68 -11.37
N ALA A 507 4.78 -29.88 -11.66
CA ALA A 507 5.51 -30.90 -12.42
C ALA A 507 5.83 -30.44 -13.87
N ASP A 508 4.91 -29.75 -14.53
CA ASP A 508 5.11 -29.20 -15.88
C ASP A 508 6.07 -28.00 -15.90
N LEU A 509 6.08 -27.19 -14.84
CA LEU A 509 7.08 -26.13 -14.63
C LEU A 509 8.49 -26.72 -14.42
N GLU A 510 8.62 -27.72 -13.54
CA GLU A 510 9.90 -28.38 -13.23
C GLU A 510 10.48 -29.12 -14.44
N SER A 511 9.64 -29.79 -15.22
CA SER A 511 10.04 -30.46 -16.47
C SER A 511 10.26 -29.48 -17.65
N ARG A 512 10.28 -28.17 -17.38
CA ARG A 512 10.55 -27.08 -18.33
C ARG A 512 9.58 -27.06 -19.53
N LYS A 513 8.37 -27.63 -19.43
CA LYS A 513 7.35 -27.64 -20.50
C LYS A 513 6.67 -26.28 -20.67
N THR A 514 6.50 -25.54 -19.58
CA THR A 514 5.76 -24.27 -19.57
C THR A 514 6.53 -23.13 -20.24
N SER A 515 5.83 -22.06 -20.63
CA SER A 515 6.39 -20.81 -21.14
C SER A 515 5.52 -19.63 -20.68
N GLY A 516 6.11 -18.44 -20.56
CA GLY A 516 5.44 -17.28 -19.97
C GLY A 516 5.04 -17.52 -18.50
N SER A 517 3.91 -16.95 -18.09
CA SER A 517 3.32 -17.14 -16.77
C SER A 517 2.37 -18.34 -16.75
N VAL A 518 2.30 -19.00 -15.60
CA VAL A 518 1.33 -20.07 -15.31
C VAL A 518 0.41 -19.60 -14.18
N VAL A 519 -0.88 -19.87 -14.30
CA VAL A 519 -1.90 -19.48 -13.32
C VAL A 519 -2.65 -20.71 -12.81
N LEU A 520 -2.96 -20.70 -11.51
CA LEU A 520 -3.93 -21.60 -10.89
C LEU A 520 -5.25 -20.85 -10.66
N ILE A 521 -6.37 -21.48 -10.96
CA ILE A 521 -7.73 -20.96 -10.72
C ILE A 521 -8.34 -21.73 -9.54
N PRO A 522 -8.74 -21.06 -8.44
CA PRO A 522 -9.47 -21.68 -7.33
C PRO A 522 -10.71 -22.45 -7.79
#